data_AF-J2L510-F1
#
_entry.id   AF-J2L510-F1
#
_cell.length_a   1.000
_cell.length_b   1.000
_cell.length_c   1.000
_cell.angle_alpha   90.00
_cell.angle_beta   90.00
_cell.angle_gamma   90.00
#
_symmetry.space_group_name_H-M   'P 1'
#
loop_
_entity.id
_entity.type
_entity.pdbx_description
1 polymer ?
#
loop_
_entity_poly.entity_id
_entity_poly.type
_entity_poly.pdbx_seq_one_letter_code
_entity_poly.pdbx_strand_id
1 'polypeptide(L)'
;APPKGWVRALRDALGMTGAQLGTRIGVRPQTVEAIEKSEAAGTIQLNTLRRAAEALDCTLVYALVPNSSLETVIEARARKIATRELQRVAHTMRLEAQGTDEADFESRVQAYIRDRLSERDLWNET
;
A
#
# COMPACT_ATOMS: atom_id res chain seq x y z
N ALA A 1 -5.00 2.34 -16.98
CA ALA A 1 -5.04 3.82 -17.04
C ALA A 1 -4.77 4.28 -18.49
N PRO A 2 -5.20 5.48 -18.91
CA PRO A 2 -4.86 6.02 -20.21
C PRO A 2 -3.33 6.09 -20.42
N PRO A 3 -2.81 5.83 -21.64
CA PRO A 3 -1.37 5.69 -21.88
C PRO A 3 -0.57 6.98 -21.65
N LYS A 4 -1.22 8.15 -21.64
CA LYS A 4 -0.59 9.45 -21.35
C LYS A 4 -1.09 10.09 -20.05
N GLY A 5 -1.72 9.31 -19.18
CA GLY A 5 -2.30 9.81 -17.93
C GLY A 5 -3.72 10.39 -18.08
N TRP A 6 -4.43 10.45 -16.96
CA TRP A 6 -5.78 11.00 -16.84
C TRP A 6 -5.84 12.51 -17.06
N VAL A 7 -4.82 13.26 -16.61
CA VAL A 7 -4.79 14.72 -16.78
C VAL A 7 -4.84 15.06 -18.26
N ARG A 8 -4.03 14.37 -19.07
CA ARG A 8 -4.02 14.56 -20.52
C ARG A 8 -5.33 14.11 -21.17
N ALA A 9 -5.80 12.92 -20.81
CA ALA A 9 -7.01 12.36 -21.40
C ALA A 9 -8.24 13.27 -21.17
N LEU A 10 -8.40 13.79 -19.94
CA LEU A 10 -9.47 14.72 -19.58
C LEU A 10 -9.29 16.07 -20.26
N ARG A 11 -8.07 16.61 -20.30
CA ARG A 11 -7.78 17.86 -21.01
C ARG A 11 -8.16 17.76 -22.49
N ASP A 12 -7.76 16.68 -23.15
CA ASP A 12 -8.06 16.42 -24.56
C ASP A 12 -9.59 16.23 -24.76
N ALA A 13 -10.27 15.50 -23.86
CA ALA A 13 -11.73 15.30 -23.91
C ALA A 13 -12.54 16.60 -23.72
N LEU A 14 -12.03 17.54 -22.91
CA LEU A 14 -12.61 18.88 -22.73
C LEU A 14 -12.25 19.85 -23.88
N GLY A 15 -11.48 19.41 -24.89
CA GLY A 15 -11.03 20.26 -25.99
C GLY A 15 -10.06 21.36 -25.56
N MET A 16 -9.37 21.20 -24.42
CA MET A 16 -8.43 22.19 -23.90
C MET A 16 -7.02 21.98 -24.44
N THR A 17 -6.34 23.06 -24.80
CA THR A 17 -4.89 23.06 -25.07
C THR A 17 -4.09 23.01 -23.76
N GLY A 18 -2.83 22.59 -23.84
CA GLY A 18 -1.92 22.63 -22.69
C GLY A 18 -1.74 24.06 -22.12
N ALA A 19 -1.77 25.09 -22.98
CA ALA A 19 -1.69 26.48 -22.53
C ALA A 19 -2.94 26.90 -21.73
N GLN A 20 -4.14 26.53 -22.18
CA GLN A 20 -5.39 26.81 -21.46
C GLN A 20 -5.43 26.12 -20.09
N LEU A 21 -5.01 24.85 -20.01
CA LEU A 21 -4.88 24.18 -18.72
C LEU A 21 -3.83 24.86 -17.84
N GLY A 22 -2.71 25.30 -18.41
CA GLY A 22 -1.67 26.04 -17.70
C GLY A 22 -2.21 27.32 -17.06
N THR A 23 -2.99 28.10 -17.80
CA THR A 23 -3.67 29.28 -17.28
C THR A 23 -4.63 28.94 -16.14
N ARG A 24 -5.42 27.86 -16.25
CA ARG A 24 -6.37 27.44 -15.21
C ARG A 24 -5.67 26.95 -13.94
N ILE A 25 -4.52 26.28 -14.06
CA ILE A 25 -3.71 25.83 -12.91
C ILE A 25 -2.85 26.98 -12.33
N GLY A 26 -2.56 28.02 -13.12
CA GLY A 26 -1.65 29.11 -12.75
C GLY A 26 -0.17 28.79 -13.00
N VAL A 27 0.14 28.04 -14.05
CA VAL A 27 1.51 27.63 -14.42
C VAL A 27 1.82 27.87 -15.89
N ARG A 28 3.11 27.81 -16.27
CA ARG A 28 3.54 27.95 -17.67
C ARG A 28 3.12 26.72 -18.50
N PRO A 29 2.89 26.84 -19.82
CA PRO A 29 2.50 25.70 -20.66
C PRO A 29 3.50 24.52 -20.62
N GLN A 30 4.80 24.79 -20.53
CA GLN A 30 5.85 23.75 -20.38
C GLN A 30 5.68 22.94 -19.09
N THR A 31 5.18 23.58 -18.02
CA THR A 31 4.89 22.91 -16.76
C THR A 31 3.73 21.93 -16.90
N VAL A 32 2.75 22.21 -17.76
CA VAL A 32 1.64 21.28 -18.02
C VAL A 32 2.12 19.99 -18.65
N GLU A 33 3.02 20.08 -19.64
CA GLU A 33 3.61 18.89 -20.24
C GLU A 33 4.39 18.05 -19.21
N ALA A 34 5.13 18.72 -18.30
CA ALA A 34 5.82 18.04 -17.21
C ALA A 34 4.85 17.38 -16.22
N ILE A 35 3.72 18.03 -15.91
CA ILE A 35 2.63 17.46 -15.09
C ILE A 35 2.09 16.18 -15.74
N GLU A 36 1.68 16.25 -17.02
CA GLU A 36 1.17 15.09 -17.76
C GLU A 36 2.18 13.93 -17.80
N LYS A 37 3.45 14.23 -18.09
CA LYS A 37 4.53 13.23 -18.11
C LYS A 37 4.76 12.60 -16.74
N SER A 38 4.77 13.41 -15.67
CA SER A 38 4.96 12.91 -14.30
C SER A 38 3.80 12.05 -13.82
N GLU A 39 2.56 12.36 -14.24
CA GLU A 39 1.39 11.55 -13.93
C GLU A 39 1.46 10.20 -14.64
N ALA A 40 1.76 10.20 -15.95
CA ALA A 40 1.95 8.97 -16.71
C ALA A 40 3.09 8.10 -16.17
N ALA A 41 4.14 8.72 -15.62
CA ALA A 41 5.27 8.04 -14.99
C ALA A 41 5.01 7.61 -13.52
N GLY A 42 3.88 7.98 -12.92
CA GLY A 42 3.58 7.69 -11.51
C GLY A 42 4.43 8.47 -10.51
N THR A 43 5.12 9.52 -10.93
CA THR A 43 6.01 10.35 -10.10
C THR A 43 5.40 11.70 -9.70
N ILE A 44 4.17 11.97 -10.15
CA ILE A 44 3.45 13.20 -9.83
C ILE A 44 3.18 13.31 -8.32
N GLN A 45 3.37 14.51 -7.78
CA GLN A 45 2.94 14.80 -6.41
C GLN A 45 1.41 14.86 -6.32
N LEU A 46 0.83 14.26 -5.28
CA LEU A 46 -0.62 14.21 -5.08
C LEU A 46 -1.26 15.62 -5.06
N ASN A 47 -0.59 16.61 -4.48
CA ASN A 47 -1.06 18.00 -4.47
C ASN A 47 -1.13 18.61 -5.89
N THR A 48 -0.18 18.27 -6.75
CA THR A 48 -0.18 18.72 -8.16
C THR A 48 -1.31 18.06 -8.93
N LEU A 49 -1.53 16.75 -8.72
CA LEU A 49 -2.65 16.03 -9.34
C LEU A 49 -4.00 16.59 -8.87
N ARG A 50 -4.13 16.97 -7.60
CA ARG A 50 -5.34 17.62 -7.05
C ARG A 50 -5.63 18.96 -7.73
N ARG A 51 -4.63 19.83 -7.85
CA ARG A 51 -4.75 21.12 -8.56
C ARG A 51 -5.13 20.94 -10.03
N ALA A 52 -4.55 19.94 -10.69
CA ALA A 52 -4.89 19.63 -12.08
C ALA A 52 -6.35 19.15 -12.20
N ALA A 53 -6.82 18.30 -11.28
CA ALA A 53 -8.20 17.85 -11.23
C ALA A 53 -9.17 19.04 -11.03
N GLU A 54 -8.92 19.91 -10.05
CA GLU A 54 -9.73 21.11 -9.81
C GLU A 54 -9.78 22.02 -11.06
N ALA A 55 -8.64 22.24 -11.70
CA ALA A 55 -8.57 23.02 -12.93
C ALA A 55 -9.36 22.38 -14.09
N LEU A 56 -9.48 21.06 -14.12
CA LEU A 56 -10.26 20.29 -15.09
C LEU A 56 -11.74 20.11 -14.68
N ASP A 57 -12.20 20.79 -13.62
CA ASP A 57 -13.54 20.60 -13.04
C ASP A 57 -13.82 19.15 -12.64
N CYS A 58 -12.79 18.49 -12.09
CA CYS A 58 -12.80 17.10 -11.67
C CYS A 58 -12.49 16.98 -10.17
N THR A 59 -13.05 15.94 -9.54
CA THR A 59 -12.71 15.58 -8.15
C THR A 59 -11.64 14.48 -8.15
N LEU A 60 -10.51 14.73 -7.48
CA LEU A 60 -9.52 13.70 -7.23
C LEU A 60 -9.96 12.79 -6.06
N VAL A 61 -10.23 11.53 -6.36
CA VAL A 61 -10.50 10.49 -5.34
C VAL A 61 -9.22 9.70 -5.09
N TYR A 62 -8.75 9.69 -3.84
CA TYR A 62 -7.61 8.88 -3.39
C TYR A 62 -8.05 7.99 -2.23
N ALA A 63 -7.80 6.69 -2.35
CA ALA A 63 -8.19 5.70 -1.36
C ALA A 63 -7.08 4.67 -1.17
N LEU A 64 -6.88 4.27 0.09
CA LEU A 64 -6.15 3.06 0.44
C LEU A 64 -7.18 1.98 0.68
N VAL A 65 -7.23 0.99 -0.20
CA VAL A 65 -8.15 -0.16 -0.09
C VAL A 65 -7.32 -1.38 0.32
N PRO A 66 -7.56 -1.97 1.50
CA PRO A 66 -6.91 -3.20 1.90
C PRO A 66 -7.20 -4.35 0.92
N ASN A 67 -6.19 -5.16 0.59
CA ASN A 67 -6.35 -6.35 -0.27
C ASN A 67 -7.11 -7.50 0.43
N SER A 68 -7.26 -7.43 1.74
CA SER A 68 -8.02 -8.35 2.61
C SER A 68 -8.56 -7.56 3.81
N SER A 69 -9.38 -8.19 4.65
CA SER A 69 -9.80 -7.54 5.91
C SER A 69 -8.57 -7.24 6.80
N LEU A 70 -8.68 -6.22 7.66
CA LEU A 70 -7.59 -5.85 8.56
C LEU A 70 -7.33 -6.95 9.59
N GLU A 71 -8.37 -7.66 10.00
CA GLU A 71 -8.31 -8.82 10.88
C GLU A 71 -7.45 -9.91 10.24
N THR A 72 -7.67 -10.23 8.95
CA THR A 72 -6.83 -11.20 8.23
C THR A 72 -5.36 -10.78 8.18
N VAL A 73 -5.08 -9.48 8.00
CA VAL A 73 -3.69 -8.97 8.00
C VAL A 73 -3.04 -9.14 9.38
N ILE A 74 -3.77 -8.82 10.44
CA ILE A 74 -3.33 -8.95 11.83
C ILE A 74 -3.07 -10.43 12.19
N GLU A 75 -4.02 -11.31 11.88
CA GLU A 75 -3.92 -12.76 12.13
C GLU A 75 -2.73 -13.38 11.39
N ALA A 76 -2.57 -13.04 10.10
CA ALA A 76 -1.46 -13.54 9.29
C ALA A 76 -0.11 -13.08 9.86
N ARG A 77 -0.02 -11.84 10.35
CA ARG A 77 1.18 -11.30 10.98
C ARG A 77 1.47 -12.00 12.32
N ALA A 78 0.46 -12.15 13.17
CA ALA A 78 0.59 -12.82 14.46
C ALA A 78 1.06 -14.27 14.30
N ARG A 79 0.45 -15.00 13.36
CA ARG A 79 0.85 -16.36 12.98
C ARG A 79 2.29 -16.41 12.51
N LYS A 80 2.71 -15.49 11.63
CA LYS A 80 4.09 -15.44 11.13
C LYS A 80 5.13 -15.27 12.24
N ILE A 81 4.84 -14.42 13.24
CA ILE A 81 5.73 -14.19 14.40
C ILE A 81 5.75 -15.44 15.28
N ALA A 82 4.57 -15.96 15.66
CA ALA A 82 4.46 -17.14 16.51
C ALA A 82 5.16 -18.37 15.90
N THR A 83 4.94 -18.64 14.61
CA THR A 83 5.60 -19.73 13.90
C THR A 83 7.12 -19.56 13.89
N ARG A 84 7.63 -18.35 13.65
CA ARG A 84 9.07 -18.07 13.66
C ARG A 84 9.70 -18.33 15.04
N GLU A 85 9.08 -17.82 16.10
CA GLU A 85 9.59 -17.99 17.46
C GLU A 85 9.54 -19.46 17.90
N LEU A 86 8.42 -20.14 17.62
CA LEU A 86 8.29 -21.56 17.93
C LEU A 86 9.26 -22.42 17.10
N GLN A 87 9.54 -22.08 15.85
CA GLN A 87 10.57 -22.75 15.04
C GLN A 87 11.98 -22.54 15.60
N ARG A 88 12.30 -21.34 16.10
CA ARG A 88 13.58 -21.06 16.76
C ARG A 88 13.75 -21.93 18.01
N VAL A 89 12.72 -21.98 18.85
CA VAL A 89 12.70 -22.85 20.04
C VAL A 89 12.77 -24.33 19.65
N ALA A 90 11.99 -24.76 18.65
CA ALA A 90 11.97 -26.13 18.18
C ALA A 90 13.32 -26.57 17.58
N HIS A 91 14.06 -25.67 16.92
CA HIS A 91 15.41 -25.98 16.45
C HIS A 91 16.37 -26.25 17.62
N THR A 92 16.26 -25.48 18.71
CA THR A 92 17.00 -25.73 19.96
C THR A 92 16.56 -27.04 20.62
N MET A 93 15.27 -27.34 20.67
CA MET A 93 14.73 -28.58 21.29
C MET A 93 14.96 -29.84 20.44
N ARG A 94 15.12 -29.73 19.11
CA ARG A 94 15.42 -30.88 18.24
C ARG A 94 16.84 -31.42 18.47
N LEU A 95 17.73 -30.61 19.04
CA LEU A 95 19.03 -31.05 19.57
C LEU A 95 18.88 -31.88 20.87
N GLU A 96 17.70 -31.87 21.50
CA GLU A 96 17.34 -32.60 22.72
C GLU A 96 16.43 -33.83 22.47
N ALA A 97 16.23 -34.21 21.20
CA ALA A 97 15.52 -35.44 20.78
C ALA A 97 14.04 -35.58 21.20
N GLN A 98 13.25 -34.51 21.15
CA GLN A 98 11.78 -34.59 21.20
C GLN A 98 11.14 -34.16 19.88
N GLY A 99 10.60 -35.12 19.12
CA GLY A 99 9.76 -34.86 17.96
C GLY A 99 8.36 -34.42 18.39
N THR A 100 7.87 -33.32 17.84
CA THR A 100 6.51 -32.82 18.07
C THR A 100 5.62 -33.10 16.87
N ASP A 101 4.39 -33.54 17.15
CA ASP A 101 3.36 -33.88 16.17
C ASP A 101 2.77 -32.59 15.55
N GLU A 102 2.41 -32.61 14.26
CA GLU A 102 2.01 -31.40 13.50
C GLU A 102 0.75 -30.72 14.11
N ALA A 103 -0.16 -31.52 14.68
CA ALA A 103 -1.37 -31.04 15.36
C ALA A 103 -1.09 -30.32 16.70
N ASP A 104 0.02 -30.69 17.36
CA ASP A 104 0.49 -30.02 18.58
C ASP A 104 1.11 -28.65 18.25
N PHE A 105 1.76 -28.53 17.08
CA PHE A 105 2.37 -27.27 16.65
C PHE A 105 1.34 -26.15 16.44
N GLU A 106 0.23 -26.43 15.76
CA GLU A 106 -0.82 -25.42 15.53
C GLU A 106 -1.42 -24.92 16.86
N SER A 107 -1.68 -25.82 17.80
CA SER A 107 -2.20 -25.47 19.13
C SER A 107 -1.21 -24.56 19.88
N ARG A 108 0.09 -24.82 19.76
CA ARG A 108 1.15 -23.98 20.34
C ARG A 108 1.24 -22.61 19.67
N VAL A 109 1.07 -22.52 18.35
CA VAL A 109 1.01 -21.25 17.61
C VAL A 109 -0.14 -20.40 18.14
N GLN A 110 -1.34 -20.97 18.27
CA GLN A 110 -2.51 -20.25 18.77
C GLN A 110 -2.34 -19.81 20.23
N ALA A 111 -1.76 -20.67 21.09
CA ALA A 111 -1.47 -20.30 22.47
C ALA A 111 -0.44 -19.17 22.56
N TYR A 112 0.62 -19.22 21.74
CA TYR A 112 1.61 -18.16 21.70
C TYR A 112 0.98 -16.82 21.28
N ILE A 113 0.16 -16.81 20.23
CA ILE A 113 -0.53 -15.59 19.78
C ILE A 113 -1.37 -15.00 20.92
N ARG A 114 -2.20 -15.81 21.55
CA ARG A 114 -3.11 -15.35 22.61
C ARG A 114 -2.37 -14.86 23.87
N ASP A 115 -1.32 -15.57 24.27
CA ASP A 115 -0.73 -15.38 25.59
C ASP A 115 0.49 -14.45 25.57
N ARG A 116 1.11 -14.25 24.40
CA ARG A 116 2.40 -13.55 24.27
C ARG A 116 2.42 -12.40 23.27
N LEU A 117 1.48 -12.33 22.32
CA LEU A 117 1.45 -11.25 21.34
C LEU A 117 0.36 -10.24 21.68
N SER A 118 0.74 -8.99 21.91
CA SER A 118 -0.19 -7.87 21.88
C SER A 118 -0.24 -7.24 20.48
N GLU A 119 -1.30 -6.49 20.17
CA GLU A 119 -1.42 -5.75 18.91
C GLU A 119 -0.23 -4.82 18.64
N ARG A 120 0.40 -4.29 19.70
CA ARG A 120 1.58 -3.42 19.60
C ARG A 120 2.84 -4.18 19.21
N ASP A 121 2.96 -5.45 19.59
CA ASP A 121 4.15 -6.26 19.32
C ASP A 121 4.23 -6.73 17.87
N LEU A 122 3.08 -6.83 17.18
CA LEU A 122 2.99 -7.33 15.81
C LEU A 122 3.84 -6.55 14.81
N TRP A 123 4.16 -5.29 15.11
CA TRP A 123 4.83 -4.37 14.18
C TRP A 123 6.20 -3.89 14.68
N ASN A 124 6.67 -4.36 15.84
CA ASN A 124 7.96 -3.94 16.42
C ASN A 124 9.16 -4.65 15.77
N GLU A 125 8.96 -5.81 15.14
CA GLU A 125 10.01 -6.56 14.45
C GLU A 125 10.01 -6.27 12.95
N THR A 126 11.11 -5.71 12.43
CA THR A 126 11.30 -5.45 10.98
C THR A 126 11.79 -6.71 10.28
#